data_AF-A0A0E2H9B7-F1
#
_entry.id   AF-A0A0E2H9B7-F1
#
_cell.length_a   1.000
_cell.length_b   1.000
_cell.length_c   1.000
_cell.angle_alpha   90.00
_cell.angle_beta   90.00
_cell.angle_gamma   90.00
#
_symmetry.space_group_name_H-M   'P 1'
#
loop_
_entity.id
_entity.type
_entity.pdbx_description
1 polymer ?
#
loop_
_entity_poly.entity_id
_entity_poly.type
_entity_poly.pdbx_seq_one_letter_code
_entity_poly.pdbx_strand_id
1 'polypeptide(L)' 'MAQVFLDETCSELQEKIDFDPEADMFCAYSDDKDALADFILRFKEACEDKILILDLFSRAELD' A
#
# COMPACT_ATOMS: atom_id res chain seq x y z
N MET A 1 -5.13 4.73 2.10
CA MET A 1 -3.68 5.00 2.26
C MET A 1 -2.80 4.01 1.49
N ALA A 2 -2.89 2.71 1.74
CA ALA A 2 -2.06 1.73 1.03
C ALA A 2 -2.28 1.72 -0.49
N GLN A 3 -3.52 1.94 -0.94
CA GLN A 3 -3.81 2.17 -2.37
C GLN A 3 -3.04 3.36 -2.94
N VAL A 4 -3.07 4.51 -2.26
CA VAL A 4 -2.31 5.71 -2.68
C VAL A 4 -0.81 5.43 -2.74
N PHE A 5 -0.27 4.68 -1.77
CA PHE A 5 1.13 4.27 -1.79
C PHE A 5 1.46 3.36 -2.98
N LEU A 6 0.60 2.38 -3.27
CA LEU A 6 0.75 1.50 -4.43
C LEU A 6 0.74 2.33 -5.72
N ASP A 7 -0.21 3.26 -5.84
CA ASP A 7 -0.41 4.03 -7.06
C ASP A 7 0.72 5.03 -7.35
N GLU A 8 1.28 5.64 -6.32
CA GLU A 8 2.25 6.71 -6.48
C GLU A 8 3.71 6.26 -6.31
N THR A 9 3.95 5.23 -5.50
CA THR A 9 5.32 4.81 -5.13
C THR A 9 5.70 3.46 -5.73
N CYS A 10 4.72 2.60 -6.01
CA CYS A 10 4.94 1.24 -6.50
C CYS A 10 4.09 0.95 -7.74
N SER A 11 4.08 1.87 -8.72
CA SER A 11 3.29 1.74 -9.95
C SER A 11 3.54 0.42 -10.69
N GLU A 12 4.75 -0.14 -10.58
CA GLU A 12 5.10 -1.44 -11.17
C GLU A 12 4.42 -2.65 -10.51
N LEU A 13 3.85 -2.47 -9.32
CA LEU A 13 3.14 -3.49 -8.55
C LEU A 13 1.62 -3.34 -8.63
N GLN A 14 1.09 -2.27 -9.26
CA GLN A 14 -0.35 -2.01 -9.34
C GLN A 14 -1.15 -3.16 -9.97
N GLU A 15 -0.61 -3.80 -11.01
CA GLU A 15 -1.28 -4.93 -11.68
C GLU A 15 -1.10 -6.26 -10.93
N LYS A 16 -0.39 -6.25 -9.81
CA LYS A 16 -0.03 -7.44 -9.04
C LYS A 16 -0.63 -7.45 -7.65
N ILE A 17 -0.87 -6.29 -7.06
CA ILE A 17 -1.36 -6.17 -5.69
C ILE A 17 -2.83 -5.75 -5.73
N ASP A 18 -3.69 -6.58 -5.18
CA ASP A 18 -5.08 -6.29 -4.95
C ASP A 18 -5.32 -6.03 -3.46
N PHE A 19 -6.35 -5.23 -3.17
CA PHE A 19 -6.81 -4.97 -1.80
C PHE A 19 -8.23 -5.49 -1.62
N ASP A 20 -8.51 -6.02 -0.43
CA ASP A 20 -9.86 -6.40 -0.06
C ASP A 20 -10.61 -5.17 0.51
N PRO A 21 -11.84 -4.87 0.03
CA PRO A 21 -12.65 -3.76 0.52
C PRO A 21 -13.30 -4.02 1.91
N GLU A 22 -13.04 -5.14 2.58
CA GLU A 22 -13.56 -5.37 3.94
C GLU A 22 -13.13 -4.28 4.93
N ALA A 23 -14.11 -3.45 5.33
CA ALA A 23 -13.94 -2.18 6.04
C ALA A 23 -13.26 -2.26 7.43
N ASP A 24 -13.11 -3.47 8.00
CA ASP A 24 -12.51 -3.67 9.32
C ASP A 24 -11.10 -4.31 9.26
N MET A 25 -10.67 -4.81 8.10
CA MET A 25 -9.38 -5.49 7.99
C MET A 25 -8.66 -5.08 6.71
N PHE A 26 -7.60 -4.29 6.87
CA PHE A 26 -6.68 -4.04 5.77
C PHE A 26 -6.07 -5.37 5.29
N CYS A 27 -6.42 -5.77 4.07
CA CYS A 27 -5.89 -6.96 3.41
C CYS A 27 -5.32 -6.59 2.04
N ALA A 28 -4.05 -6.91 1.83
CA ALA A 28 -3.37 -6.83 0.54
C ALA A 28 -2.95 -8.24 0.12
N TYR A 29 -3.23 -8.61 -1.13
CA TYR A 29 -2.97 -9.96 -1.64
C TYR A 29 -2.47 -9.93 -3.09
N SER A 30 -1.82 -11.02 -3.50
CA SER A 30 -1.28 -11.23 -4.84
C SER A 30 -1.05 -12.71 -5.10
N ASP A 31 -1.19 -13.13 -6.35
CA ASP A 31 -0.70 -14.42 -6.83
C ASP A 31 0.85 -14.42 -7.02
N ASP A 32 1.47 -13.24 -7.13
CA ASP A 32 2.91 -13.04 -7.19
C ASP A 32 3.47 -12.78 -5.79
N LYS A 33 3.98 -13.85 -5.16
CA LYS A 33 4.53 -13.80 -3.79
C LYS A 33 5.68 -12.84 -3.65
N ASP A 34 6.52 -12.69 -4.68
CA ASP A 34 7.68 -11.80 -4.63
C ASP A 34 7.22 -10.35 -4.70
N ALA A 35 6.23 -10.05 -5.55
CA ALA A 35 5.61 -8.73 -5.61
C ALA A 35 4.93 -8.35 -4.28
N LEU A 36 4.20 -9.29 -3.66
CA LEU A 36 3.57 -9.06 -2.36
C LEU A 36 4.59 -8.80 -1.25
N ALA A 37 5.67 -9.58 -1.21
CA ALA A 37 6.74 -9.39 -0.24
C ALA A 37 7.43 -8.02 -0.43
N ASP A 38 7.73 -7.64 -1.66
CA ASP A 38 8.33 -6.34 -2.00
C ASP A 38 7.41 -5.19 -1.57
N PHE A 39 6.11 -5.28 -1.91
CA PHE A 39 5.12 -4.30 -1.48
C PHE A 39 5.06 -4.16 0.05
N ILE A 40 4.99 -5.27 0.79
CA ILE A 40 4.89 -5.24 2.26
C ILE A 40 6.14 -4.62 2.88
N LEU A 41 7.33 -4.95 2.38
CA LEU A 41 8.58 -4.40 2.90
C LEU A 41 8.66 -2.89 2.65
N ARG A 42 8.40 -2.43 1.43
CA ARG A 42 8.41 -1.01 1.09
C ARG A 42 7.34 -0.22 1.84
N PHE A 43 6.13 -0.79 1.96
CA PHE A 43 5.04 -0.15 2.69
C PHE A 43 5.34 -0.05 4.18
N LYS A 44 5.99 -1.07 4.76
CA LYS A 44 6.50 -1.01 6.14
C LYS A 44 7.50 0.12 6.31
N GLU A 45 8.49 0.25 5.43
CA GLU A 45 9.47 1.34 5.48
C GLU A 45 8.78 2.71 5.37
N ALA A 46 7.77 2.83 4.50
CA ALA A 46 6.97 4.05 4.38
C ALA A 46 6.19 4.38 5.66
N CYS A 47 5.69 3.38 6.39
CA CYS A 47 5.06 3.57 7.71
C CYS A 47 6.04 4.04 8.78
N GLU A 48 7.33 3.72 8.65
CA GLU A 48 8.39 4.16 9.57
C GLU A 48 8.94 5.55 9.20
N ASP A 49 8.71 6.03 7.97
CA ASP A 49 8.98 7.41 7.55
C ASP A 49 7.82 8.34 7.90
N LYS A 50 8.02 9.13 8.97
CA LYS A 50 7.00 10.05 9.49
C LYS A 50 6.57 11.12 8.49
N ILE A 51 7.46 11.60 7.62
CA ILE A 51 7.10 12.67 6.67
C ILE A 51 6.27 12.05 5.55
N LEU A 52 6.75 10.94 4.99
CA LEU A 52 6.08 10.23 3.91
C LEU A 52 4.71 9.72 4.35
N ILE A 53 4.59 9.10 5.53
CA ILE A 53 3.31 8.55 5.99
C ILE A 53 2.26 9.64 6.22
N LEU A 54 2.65 10.80 6.76
CA LEU A 54 1.73 11.93 6.96
C LEU A 54 1.27 12.54 5.64
N ASP A 55 2.16 12.60 4.66
CA ASP A 55 1.84 13.05 3.31
C ASP A 55 0.89 12.08 2.58
N LEU A 56 1.10 10.77 2.72
CA LEU A 56 0.19 9.72 2.23
C LEU A 56 -1.18 9.80 2.92
N PHE A 57 -1.22 10.01 4.23
CA PHE A 57 -2.48 10.19 4.97
C PHE A 57 -3.26 11.41 4.49
N SER A 58 -2.60 12.50 4.12
CA SER A 58 -3.28 13.72 3.65
C SER A 58 -4.00 13.55 2.30
N ARG A 59 -3.62 12.53 1.53
CA ARG A 59 -4.12 12.24 0.18
C ARG A 59 -4.99 10.98 0.12
N ALA A 60 -4.89 10.13 1.14
CA ALA A 60 -5.81 9.04 1.33
C ALA A 60 -7.23 9.59 1.59
N GLU A 61 -8.21 9.15 0.81
CA GLU A 61 -9.61 9.38 1.17
C GLU A 61 -9.89 8.75 2.55
N LEU A 62 -10.60 9.51 3.39
CA LEU A 62 -11.16 9.02 4.64
C LEU A 62 -12.45 8.28 4.28
N ASP A 63 -12.37 6.97 4.06
CA ASP A 63 -13.53 6.09 4.20
C ASP A 63 -13.87 5.92 5.68
#